data_AF-A0A9D8MYA6-F1
#
_entry.id   AF-A0A9D8MYA6-F1
#
_cell.length_a   1.000
_cell.length_b   1.000
_cell.length_c   1.000
_cell.angle_alpha   90.00
_cell.angle_beta   90.00
_cell.angle_gamma   90.00
#
_symmetry.space_group_name_H-M   'P 1'
#
loop_
_entity.id
_entity.type
_entity.pdbx_description
1 polymer ?
#
loop_
_entity_poly.entity_id
_entity_poly.type
_entity_poly.pdbx_seq_one_letter_code
_entity_poly.pdbx_strand_id
1 'polypeptide(L)'
;MRKCVLLLFVLSLLPLFSSCGQDAHVASSEAPELFRAVPSDALGAGYFSRLDHALDRMTDSTCILRTIDYGRLSRAKAVVALCDVSSIVPLVAIEAGKASPDTSAVAASVMALADSAKVQCLYTTLGEHNVLLLSPSETVITIAGRHLASGSSILDAPDFDLVAQALPGGDVTVYRNRGAHKLFSNRVDAGIRAAVIPFLRDASEWMIVSDGSLVTIQPGAEKYFSSFCSSLEAAPSRFSEVLPEGAGFYIDIPISGTAEYRDAYELWLDARVALESYNARLSKVGKACGKDPRIWEKDLDVREVAVANYPYGTVNFLRVKNKESNKGVAVNPWTGYVRALYGDAFNPADSCVMRSGNWIISGSRKALDSLIFNQAAVRDWPAKAKAMAGTPAERLVWNKDNIINLWHSNR
;
A
#
# COMPACT_ATOMS: atom_id res chain seq x y z
N MET A 1 0.63 -3.13 -17.68
CA MET A 1 0.62 -1.66 -17.50
C MET A 1 -0.55 -1.14 -16.67
N ARG A 2 -1.80 -1.01 -17.18
CA ARG A 2 -2.94 -0.45 -16.40
C ARG A 2 -3.07 -1.03 -14.98
N LYS A 3 -2.73 -2.30 -14.74
CA LYS A 3 -2.98 -2.91 -13.43
C LYS A 3 -2.06 -2.46 -12.28
N CYS A 4 -0.75 -2.33 -12.49
CA CYS A 4 0.19 -1.98 -11.41
C CYS A 4 0.36 -0.46 -11.23
N VAL A 5 0.29 0.30 -12.32
CA VAL A 5 0.36 1.78 -12.34
C VAL A 5 -0.69 2.41 -11.40
N LEU A 6 -1.90 1.91 -11.58
CA LEU A 6 -3.16 2.37 -11.00
C LEU A 6 -3.34 1.89 -9.55
N LEU A 7 -2.64 0.81 -9.21
CA LEU A 7 -2.51 0.26 -7.87
C LEU A 7 -1.59 1.11 -7.01
N LEU A 8 -0.44 1.50 -7.54
CA LEU A 8 0.49 2.37 -6.82
C LEU A 8 -0.06 3.80 -6.70
N PHE A 9 -0.93 4.19 -7.64
CA PHE A 9 -1.82 5.36 -7.52
C PHE A 9 -2.90 5.19 -6.42
N VAL A 10 -3.49 4.00 -6.23
CA VAL A 10 -4.43 3.75 -5.11
C VAL A 10 -3.69 3.68 -3.76
N LEU A 11 -2.48 3.12 -3.72
CA LEU A 11 -1.61 3.11 -2.55
C LEU A 11 -1.05 4.51 -2.22
N SER A 12 -0.91 5.42 -3.19
CA SER A 12 -0.56 6.82 -2.93
C SER A 12 -1.78 7.67 -2.54
N LEU A 13 -3.00 7.29 -2.95
CA LEU A 13 -4.24 7.92 -2.50
C LEU A 13 -4.61 7.58 -1.04
N LEU A 14 -4.31 6.37 -0.54
CA LEU A 14 -4.62 5.98 0.84
C LEU A 14 -3.97 6.91 1.92
N PRO A 15 -2.68 7.30 1.81
CA PRO A 15 -2.07 8.33 2.66
C PRO A 15 -2.66 9.73 2.46
N LEU A 16 -3.07 10.09 1.24
CA LEU A 16 -3.69 11.40 0.96
C LEU A 16 -5.06 11.56 1.63
N PHE A 17 -5.73 10.46 2.00
CA PHE A 17 -6.93 10.48 2.85
C PHE A 17 -6.63 10.47 4.37
N SER A 18 -5.35 10.44 4.79
CA SER A 18 -5.00 10.19 6.20
C SER A 18 -3.94 11.10 6.83
N SER A 19 -3.33 12.06 6.11
CA SER A 19 -2.27 12.93 6.68
C SER A 19 -2.58 14.43 6.62
N CYS A 20 -2.59 15.07 7.79
CA CYS A 20 -2.19 16.47 7.93
C CYS A 20 -1.48 16.66 9.30
N GLY A 21 -0.19 16.29 9.36
CA GLY A 21 0.64 16.42 10.56
C GLY A 21 1.91 15.59 10.44
N GLN A 22 3.04 16.10 10.93
CA GLN A 22 4.27 15.33 11.15
C GLN A 22 4.59 15.40 12.64
N ASP A 23 4.29 14.34 13.39
CA ASP A 23 4.84 14.15 14.72
C ASP A 23 5.25 12.68 14.91
N ALA A 24 6.46 12.45 15.41
CA ALA A 24 6.99 11.11 15.64
C ALA A 24 6.51 10.60 17.02
N HIS A 25 5.85 9.44 17.07
CA HIS A 25 5.17 8.98 18.28
C HIS A 25 5.49 7.55 18.71
N VAL A 26 5.84 7.46 20.00
CA VAL A 26 6.13 6.25 20.79
C VAL A 26 4.84 5.43 20.98
N ALA A 27 4.92 4.10 20.83
CA ALA A 27 3.78 3.19 20.97
C ALA A 27 2.97 3.43 22.26
N SER A 28 1.65 3.56 22.12
CA SER A 28 0.72 3.71 23.24
C SER A 28 0.21 2.34 23.68
N SER A 29 0.36 2.01 24.97
CA SER A 29 -0.18 0.78 25.56
C SER A 29 -1.71 0.77 25.70
N GLU A 30 -2.37 1.93 25.51
CA GLU A 30 -3.84 2.06 25.61
C GLU A 30 -4.54 1.85 24.25
N ALA A 31 -3.83 2.04 23.13
CA ALA A 31 -4.41 1.83 21.80
C ALA A 31 -4.95 0.39 21.58
N PRO A 32 -4.27 -0.69 22.03
CA PRO A 32 -4.78 -2.05 21.97
C PRO A 32 -6.13 -2.26 22.68
N GLU A 33 -6.47 -1.49 23.71
CA GLU A 33 -7.68 -1.76 24.51
C GLU A 33 -8.96 -1.38 23.77
N LEU A 34 -9.03 -0.22 23.10
CA LEU A 34 -10.22 0.16 22.33
C LEU A 34 -10.44 -0.73 21.10
N PHE A 35 -9.41 -1.40 20.57
CA PHE A 35 -9.60 -2.43 19.52
C PHE A 35 -10.43 -3.62 20.00
N ARG A 36 -10.58 -3.86 21.31
CA ARG A 36 -11.51 -4.88 21.84
C ARG A 36 -12.98 -4.58 21.52
N ALA A 37 -13.34 -3.33 21.22
CA ALA A 37 -14.69 -2.97 20.75
C ALA A 37 -14.95 -3.29 19.27
N VAL A 38 -13.94 -3.74 18.53
CA VAL A 38 -14.02 -4.04 17.09
C VAL A 38 -14.35 -5.52 16.88
N PRO A 39 -15.40 -5.86 16.10
CA PRO A 39 -15.69 -7.23 15.70
C PRO A 39 -14.49 -7.94 15.04
N SER A 40 -14.33 -9.25 15.32
CA SER A 40 -13.18 -10.03 14.83
C SER A 40 -13.12 -10.21 13.31
N ASP A 41 -14.24 -9.98 12.63
CA ASP A 41 -14.41 -10.08 11.18
C ASP A 41 -14.32 -8.73 10.44
N ALA A 42 -14.09 -7.61 11.15
CA ALA A 42 -13.93 -6.29 10.56
C ALA A 42 -12.79 -6.28 9.52
N LEU A 43 -13.00 -5.60 8.39
CA LEU A 43 -12.01 -5.54 7.30
C LEU A 43 -10.88 -4.53 7.55
N GLY A 44 -10.99 -3.80 8.65
CA GLY A 44 -10.03 -2.80 9.10
C GLY A 44 -10.60 -1.97 10.23
N ALA A 45 -9.72 -1.28 10.95
CA ALA A 45 -10.10 -0.36 12.01
C ALA A 45 -9.07 0.78 12.13
N GLY A 46 -9.54 2.00 12.31
CA GLY A 46 -8.70 3.15 12.62
C GLY A 46 -8.76 3.49 14.09
N TYR A 47 -7.62 3.55 14.77
CA TYR A 47 -7.50 4.15 16.11
C TYR A 47 -7.11 5.62 15.96
N PHE A 48 -7.79 6.47 16.70
CA PHE A 48 -7.59 7.91 16.68
C PHE A 48 -7.51 8.44 18.10
N SER A 49 -6.50 9.29 18.34
CA SER A 49 -6.35 10.07 19.56
C SER A 49 -7.58 10.92 19.87
N ARG A 50 -8.33 11.33 18.84
CA ARG A 50 -9.55 12.14 18.92
C ARG A 50 -10.61 11.72 17.90
N LEU A 51 -11.87 11.75 18.31
CA LEU A 51 -13.02 11.45 17.47
C LEU A 51 -13.18 12.42 16.29
N ASP A 52 -12.90 13.72 16.46
CA ASP A 52 -13.01 14.67 15.35
C ASP A 52 -12.06 14.33 14.19
N HIS A 53 -10.81 13.95 14.51
CA HIS A 53 -9.85 13.41 13.54
C HIS A 53 -10.34 12.12 12.85
N ALA A 54 -11.07 11.27 13.59
CA ALA A 54 -11.62 10.03 13.08
C ALA A 54 -12.75 10.26 12.07
N LEU A 55 -13.66 11.19 12.39
CA LEU A 55 -14.80 11.57 11.55
C LEU A 55 -14.36 12.27 10.26
N ASP A 56 -13.27 13.02 10.28
CA ASP A 56 -12.71 13.66 9.08
C ASP A 56 -11.99 12.68 8.13
N ARG A 57 -11.40 11.61 8.68
CA ARG A 57 -10.80 10.52 7.90
C ARG A 57 -11.80 9.43 7.47
N MET A 58 -13.09 9.57 7.78
CA MET A 58 -14.13 8.68 7.26
C MET A 58 -14.26 8.83 5.74
N THR A 59 -13.96 7.76 5.00
CA THR A 59 -14.04 7.72 3.53
C THR A 59 -15.44 7.93 2.95
N ASP A 60 -16.48 7.92 3.79
CA ASP A 60 -17.84 8.26 3.41
C ASP A 60 -18.22 9.64 3.96
N SER A 61 -18.09 10.66 3.11
CA SER A 61 -18.41 12.04 3.47
C SER A 61 -19.90 12.26 3.77
N THR A 62 -20.80 11.37 3.33
CA THR A 62 -22.25 11.43 3.58
C THR A 62 -22.70 10.58 4.76
N CYS A 63 -21.77 9.96 5.50
CA CYS A 63 -22.12 9.14 6.65
C CYS A 63 -22.82 9.97 7.75
N ILE A 64 -24.00 9.52 8.16
CA ILE A 64 -24.82 10.14 9.22
C ILE A 64 -24.08 10.27 10.56
N LEU A 65 -23.06 9.44 10.82
CA LEU A 65 -22.21 9.56 12.01
C LEU A 65 -21.47 10.92 12.06
N ARG A 66 -21.27 11.60 10.93
CA ARG A 66 -20.65 12.94 10.87
C ARG A 66 -21.64 14.08 11.20
N THR A 67 -22.93 13.80 11.36
CA THR A 67 -23.96 14.82 11.66
C THR A 67 -24.38 14.88 13.13
N ILE A 68 -23.85 13.99 13.99
CA ILE A 68 -24.12 13.98 15.42
C ILE A 68 -23.22 15.02 16.11
N ASP A 69 -23.79 15.84 17.00
CA ASP A 69 -22.98 16.64 17.91
C ASP A 69 -22.50 15.77 19.08
N TYR A 70 -21.21 15.43 19.05
CA TYR A 70 -20.57 14.64 20.10
C TYR A 70 -20.17 15.47 21.33
N GLY A 71 -20.33 16.80 21.29
CA GLY A 71 -19.98 17.71 22.38
C GLY A 71 -18.55 17.49 22.87
N ARG A 72 -18.39 17.16 24.16
CA ARG A 72 -17.08 16.88 24.76
C ARG A 72 -16.42 15.59 24.25
N LEU A 73 -17.20 14.61 23.78
CA LEU A 73 -16.67 13.35 23.22
C LEU A 73 -16.00 13.53 21.85
N SER A 74 -16.18 14.68 21.18
CA SER A 74 -15.40 15.04 19.98
C SER A 74 -13.88 15.04 20.20
N ARG A 75 -13.44 15.24 21.45
CA ARG A 75 -12.02 15.26 21.87
C ARG A 75 -11.57 13.95 22.55
N ALA A 76 -12.43 12.94 22.65
CA ALA A 76 -12.09 11.65 23.23
C ALA A 76 -11.46 10.72 22.19
N LYS A 77 -10.66 9.75 22.64
CA LYS A 77 -10.13 8.69 21.76
C LYS A 77 -11.27 7.90 21.12
N ALA A 78 -11.06 7.45 19.90
CA ALA A 78 -12.05 6.66 19.17
C ALA A 78 -11.40 5.58 18.30
N VAL A 79 -12.15 4.50 18.07
CA VAL A 79 -11.86 3.51 17.04
C VAL A 79 -12.98 3.49 16.01
N VAL A 80 -12.64 3.52 14.72
CA VAL A 80 -13.60 3.42 13.60
C VAL A 80 -13.34 2.13 12.84
N ALA A 81 -14.21 1.15 12.99
CA ALA A 81 -14.13 -0.14 12.33
C ALA A 81 -14.96 -0.20 11.04
N LEU A 82 -14.46 -0.94 10.05
CA LEU A 82 -15.11 -1.20 8.77
C LEU A 82 -15.73 -2.60 8.79
N CYS A 83 -16.99 -2.68 9.24
CA CYS A 83 -17.73 -3.93 9.41
C CYS A 83 -18.38 -4.36 8.08
N ASP A 84 -18.43 -5.67 7.82
CA ASP A 84 -18.87 -6.26 6.55
C ASP A 84 -20.18 -7.03 6.71
N VAL A 85 -21.30 -6.31 6.60
CA VAL A 85 -22.66 -6.85 6.77
C VAL A 85 -23.39 -6.94 5.43
N SER A 86 -22.75 -7.56 4.44
CA SER A 86 -23.10 -7.51 3.00
C SER A 86 -22.81 -6.17 2.30
N SER A 87 -22.66 -5.10 3.06
CA SER A 87 -22.04 -3.83 2.66
C SER A 87 -21.03 -3.40 3.73
N ILE A 88 -20.13 -2.47 3.38
CA ILE A 88 -19.20 -1.89 4.34
C ILE A 88 -19.91 -0.81 5.14
N VAL A 89 -20.01 -1.02 6.44
CA VAL A 89 -20.71 -0.13 7.37
C VAL A 89 -19.76 0.26 8.50
N PRO A 90 -19.65 1.56 8.83
CA PRO A 90 -18.80 2.01 9.93
C PRO A 90 -19.40 1.67 11.30
N LEU A 91 -18.54 1.30 12.23
CA LEU A 91 -18.78 1.27 13.66
C LEU A 91 -17.80 2.23 14.33
N VAL A 92 -18.29 3.19 15.11
CA VAL A 92 -17.47 4.13 15.88
C VAL A 92 -17.57 3.75 17.36
N ALA A 93 -16.47 3.38 17.98
CA ALA A 93 -16.36 3.15 19.42
C ALA A 93 -15.59 4.32 20.06
N ILE A 94 -16.21 5.05 20.98
CA ILE A 94 -15.66 6.26 21.61
C ILE A 94 -15.35 5.96 23.07
N GLU A 95 -14.16 6.34 23.55
CA GLU A 95 -13.85 6.30 24.98
C GLU A 95 -14.72 7.33 25.73
N ALA A 96 -15.70 6.86 26.50
CA ALA A 96 -16.54 7.68 27.36
C ALA A 96 -15.94 7.81 28.77
N GLY A 97 -14.61 7.96 28.84
CA GLY A 97 -13.81 8.03 30.07
C GLY A 97 -13.76 6.73 30.88
N LYS A 98 -13.17 6.80 32.08
CA LYS A 98 -13.04 5.64 32.98
C LYS A 98 -14.40 5.12 33.45
N ALA A 99 -14.43 3.85 33.87
CA ALA A 99 -15.55 3.15 34.49
C ALA A 99 -15.92 3.77 35.85
N SER A 100 -16.53 4.95 35.79
CA SER A 100 -16.96 5.80 36.91
C SER A 100 -18.36 6.35 36.57
N PRO A 101 -19.24 6.61 37.56
CA PRO A 101 -20.62 7.05 37.29
C PRO A 101 -20.73 8.39 36.52
N ASP A 102 -19.73 9.26 36.63
CA ASP A 102 -19.83 10.68 36.26
C ASP A 102 -19.82 10.94 34.73
N THR A 103 -19.35 9.99 33.92
CA THR A 103 -19.35 10.16 32.45
C THR A 103 -20.67 9.79 31.77
N SER A 104 -21.61 9.21 32.52
CA SER A 104 -22.93 8.77 32.03
C SER A 104 -23.76 9.90 31.39
N ALA A 105 -23.73 11.11 31.96
CA ALA A 105 -24.53 12.24 31.47
C ALA A 105 -24.11 12.72 30.07
N VAL A 106 -22.81 12.74 29.78
CA VAL A 106 -22.31 13.15 28.45
C VAL A 106 -22.63 12.07 27.40
N ALA A 107 -22.43 10.80 27.74
CA ALA A 107 -22.81 9.69 26.87
C ALA A 107 -24.32 9.68 26.58
N ALA A 108 -25.17 9.89 27.60
CA ALA A 108 -26.62 9.97 27.45
C ALA A 108 -27.08 11.09 26.50
N SER A 109 -26.43 12.26 26.56
CA SER A 109 -26.68 13.37 25.63
C SER A 109 -26.39 12.98 24.18
N VAL A 110 -25.27 12.29 23.92
CA VAL A 110 -24.91 11.82 22.58
C VAL A 110 -25.83 10.68 22.12
N MET A 111 -26.25 9.78 23.01
CA MET A 111 -27.25 8.74 22.67
C MET A 111 -28.60 9.34 22.26
N ALA A 112 -29.08 10.38 22.95
CA ALA A 112 -30.34 11.04 22.59
C ALA A 112 -30.27 11.74 21.22
N LEU A 113 -29.11 12.31 20.87
CA LEU A 113 -28.86 12.88 19.55
C LEU A 113 -28.71 11.80 18.46
N ALA A 114 -28.08 10.66 18.78
CA ALA A 114 -27.99 9.50 17.90
C ALA A 114 -29.37 8.92 17.59
N ASP A 115 -30.22 8.70 18.61
CA ASP A 115 -31.61 8.24 18.45
C ASP A 115 -32.44 9.19 17.59
N SER A 116 -32.32 10.51 17.84
CA SER A 116 -32.94 11.56 17.00
C SER A 116 -32.48 11.49 15.53
N ALA A 117 -31.23 11.10 15.29
CA ALA A 117 -30.66 10.87 13.96
C ALA A 117 -30.88 9.44 13.41
N LYS A 118 -31.61 8.58 14.14
CA LYS A 118 -31.84 7.14 13.87
C LYS A 118 -30.56 6.29 13.80
N VAL A 119 -29.49 6.77 14.42
CA VAL A 119 -28.21 6.06 14.58
C VAL A 119 -28.31 5.12 15.78
N GLN A 120 -27.91 3.87 15.56
CA GLN A 120 -27.95 2.83 16.57
C GLN A 120 -26.76 2.99 17.52
N CYS A 121 -27.00 2.84 18.82
CA CYS A 121 -25.98 3.02 19.84
C CYS A 121 -25.99 1.89 20.88
N LEU A 122 -24.83 1.67 21.50
CA LEU A 122 -24.63 0.77 22.63
C LEU A 122 -23.63 1.41 23.59
N TYR A 123 -24.04 1.64 24.83
CA TYR A 123 -23.16 2.08 25.91
C TYR A 123 -22.80 0.89 26.80
N THR A 124 -21.51 0.72 27.07
CA THR A 124 -20.99 -0.46 27.77
C THR A 124 -19.65 -0.17 28.45
N THR A 125 -19.10 -1.16 29.17
CA THR A 125 -17.79 -1.06 29.84
C THR A 125 -16.81 -2.05 29.21
N LEU A 126 -15.59 -1.58 28.95
CA LEU A 126 -14.49 -2.29 28.32
C LEU A 126 -13.24 -2.12 29.18
N GLY A 127 -12.87 -3.16 29.93
CA GLY A 127 -11.79 -3.05 30.92
C GLY A 127 -12.09 -1.97 31.97
N GLU A 128 -11.18 -1.01 32.13
CA GLU A 128 -11.37 0.15 33.03
C GLU A 128 -12.11 1.34 32.40
N HIS A 129 -12.62 1.23 31.17
CA HIS A 129 -13.19 2.34 30.41
C HIS A 129 -14.68 2.12 30.09
N ASN A 130 -15.47 3.18 30.16
CA ASN A 130 -16.79 3.20 29.53
C ASN A 130 -16.62 3.50 28.04
N VAL A 131 -17.40 2.85 27.18
CA VAL A 131 -17.32 2.99 25.72
C VAL A 131 -18.72 3.19 25.15
N LEU A 132 -18.85 4.20 24.28
CA LEU A 132 -20.06 4.43 23.48
C LEU A 132 -19.81 3.97 22.05
N LEU A 133 -20.54 2.96 21.61
CA LEU A 133 -20.53 2.45 20.25
C LEU A 133 -21.68 3.08 19.45
N LEU A 134 -21.43 3.52 18.22
CA LEU A 134 -22.42 4.05 17.28
C LEU A 134 -22.25 3.43 15.89
N SER A 135 -23.37 3.13 15.22
CA SER A 135 -23.39 2.70 13.81
C SER A 135 -24.72 3.06 13.15
N PRO A 136 -24.76 3.36 11.84
CA PRO A 136 -26.02 3.44 11.10
C PRO A 136 -26.71 2.08 10.89
N SER A 137 -26.15 0.97 11.39
CA SER A 137 -26.75 -0.38 11.29
C SER A 137 -26.94 -1.05 12.64
N GLU A 138 -28.18 -1.48 12.90
CA GLU A 138 -28.55 -2.29 14.06
C GLU A 138 -27.84 -3.65 14.06
N THR A 139 -27.66 -4.25 12.88
CA THR A 139 -26.91 -5.49 12.69
C THR A 139 -25.47 -5.34 13.20
N VAL A 140 -24.81 -4.22 12.89
CA VAL A 140 -23.43 -3.96 13.32
C VAL A 140 -23.33 -3.76 14.83
N ILE A 141 -24.24 -2.99 15.45
CA ILE A 141 -24.31 -2.85 16.92
C ILE A 141 -24.59 -4.20 17.59
N THR A 142 -25.50 -5.01 17.04
CA THR A 142 -25.83 -6.35 17.56
C THR A 142 -24.64 -7.29 17.48
N ILE A 143 -23.88 -7.27 16.38
CA ILE A 143 -22.65 -8.05 16.20
C ILE A 143 -21.59 -7.58 17.22
N ALA A 144 -21.32 -6.28 17.32
CA ALA A 144 -20.36 -5.72 18.27
C ALA A 144 -20.71 -6.07 19.73
N GLY A 145 -21.98 -5.99 20.12
CA GLY A 145 -22.45 -6.40 21.44
C GLY A 145 -22.22 -7.89 21.73
N ARG A 146 -22.37 -8.78 20.75
CA ARG A 146 -22.07 -10.22 20.89
C ARG A 146 -20.57 -10.49 20.98
N HIS A 147 -19.75 -9.76 20.23
CA HIS A 147 -18.29 -9.85 20.31
C HIS A 147 -17.79 -9.43 21.70
N LEU A 148 -18.22 -8.26 22.18
CA LEU A 148 -17.94 -7.78 23.53
C LEU A 148 -18.39 -8.77 24.62
N ALA A 149 -19.62 -9.29 24.53
CA ALA A 149 -20.15 -10.25 25.52
C ALA A 149 -19.43 -11.61 25.51
N SER A 150 -18.77 -11.99 24.40
CA SER A 150 -17.95 -13.20 24.29
C SER A 150 -16.46 -12.95 24.54
N GLY A 151 -16.06 -11.70 24.80
CA GLY A 151 -14.65 -11.30 24.93
C GLY A 151 -13.84 -11.40 23.65
N SER A 152 -14.50 -11.50 22.47
CA SER A 152 -13.83 -11.65 21.17
C SER A 152 -13.77 -10.32 20.41
N SER A 153 -12.73 -10.12 19.61
CA SER A 153 -12.45 -8.86 18.92
C SER A 153 -11.49 -9.01 17.74
N ILE A 154 -11.15 -7.91 17.06
CA ILE A 154 -10.11 -7.90 16.02
C ILE A 154 -8.72 -8.32 16.54
N LEU A 155 -8.48 -8.24 17.86
CA LEU A 155 -7.24 -8.72 18.48
C LEU A 155 -7.07 -10.25 18.33
N ASP A 156 -8.17 -10.99 18.20
CA ASP A 156 -8.18 -12.44 18.00
C ASP A 156 -8.07 -12.83 16.50
N ALA A 157 -8.03 -11.83 15.61
CA ALA A 157 -7.83 -12.10 14.20
C ALA A 157 -6.41 -12.63 13.96
N PRO A 158 -6.20 -13.60 13.04
CA PRO A 158 -4.88 -14.15 12.77
C PRO A 158 -3.83 -13.06 12.54
N ASP A 159 -2.73 -13.21 13.27
CA ASP A 159 -1.53 -12.38 13.19
C ASP A 159 -1.72 -10.89 13.55
N PHE A 160 -2.82 -10.56 14.24
CA PHE A 160 -3.07 -9.20 14.75
C PHE A 160 -2.15 -8.84 15.92
N ASP A 161 -1.54 -9.82 16.61
CA ASP A 161 -0.50 -9.58 17.61
C ASP A 161 0.72 -8.86 17.00
N LEU A 162 1.09 -9.20 15.77
CA LEU A 162 2.15 -8.52 15.00
C LEU A 162 1.69 -7.13 14.54
N VAL A 163 0.41 -6.95 14.24
CA VAL A 163 -0.17 -5.63 13.94
C VAL A 163 -0.08 -4.73 15.18
N ALA A 164 -0.51 -5.22 16.34
CA ALA A 164 -0.51 -4.50 17.62
C ALA A 164 0.90 -4.07 18.04
N GLN A 165 1.90 -4.93 17.84
CA GLN A 165 3.33 -4.61 18.08
C GLN A 165 3.87 -3.52 17.16
N ALA A 166 3.31 -3.37 15.95
CA ALA A 166 3.72 -2.41 14.95
C ALA A 166 2.86 -1.13 14.91
N LEU A 167 1.91 -0.96 15.84
CA LEU A 167 1.11 0.28 15.93
C LEU A 167 1.99 1.46 16.39
N PRO A 168 1.94 2.61 15.70
CA PRO A 168 2.57 3.85 16.17
C PRO A 168 1.76 4.46 17.32
N GLY A 169 2.33 5.44 18.01
CA GLY A 169 1.65 6.13 19.13
C GLY A 169 0.52 7.10 18.75
N GLY A 170 0.27 7.32 17.46
CA GLY A 170 -0.63 8.35 16.94
C GLY A 170 -1.90 7.81 16.27
N ASP A 171 -2.51 8.64 15.44
CA ASP A 171 -3.65 8.26 14.62
C ASP A 171 -3.21 7.24 13.55
N VAL A 172 -3.90 6.11 13.45
CA VAL A 172 -3.49 4.97 12.61
C VAL A 172 -4.69 4.19 12.11
N THR A 173 -4.65 3.74 10.84
CA THR A 173 -5.65 2.83 10.27
C THR A 173 -5.03 1.51 9.84
N VAL A 174 -5.54 0.42 10.39
CA VAL A 174 -5.17 -0.95 10.00
C VAL A 174 -6.21 -1.53 9.06
N TYR A 175 -5.76 -2.22 8.02
CA TYR A 175 -6.60 -2.83 6.99
C TYR A 175 -6.23 -4.29 6.75
N ARG A 176 -7.24 -5.15 6.56
CA ARG A 176 -7.06 -6.55 6.19
C ARG A 176 -7.24 -6.76 4.69
N ASN A 177 -6.16 -7.14 4.01
CA ASN A 177 -6.13 -7.23 2.56
C ASN A 177 -7.02 -8.32 1.97
N ARG A 178 -7.30 -9.38 2.72
CA ARG A 178 -8.29 -10.42 2.34
C ARG A 178 -9.68 -9.81 2.06
N GLY A 179 -10.04 -8.71 2.75
CA GLY A 179 -11.26 -7.94 2.57
C GLY A 179 -11.20 -6.84 1.50
N ALA A 180 -10.02 -6.52 0.94
CA ALA A 180 -9.81 -5.34 0.10
C ALA A 180 -10.82 -5.20 -1.05
N HIS A 181 -11.26 -6.32 -1.64
CA HIS A 181 -12.25 -6.35 -2.71
C HIS A 181 -13.57 -5.61 -2.39
N LYS A 182 -13.97 -5.58 -1.11
CA LYS A 182 -15.17 -4.88 -0.65
C LYS A 182 -14.90 -3.39 -0.37
N LEU A 183 -13.72 -3.06 0.14
CA LEU A 183 -13.27 -1.69 0.41
C LEU A 183 -13.22 -0.83 -0.87
N PHE A 184 -12.81 -1.41 -2.00
CA PHE A 184 -12.75 -0.74 -3.30
C PHE A 184 -14.02 -0.92 -4.16
N SER A 185 -15.12 -1.42 -3.59
CA SER A 185 -16.40 -1.53 -4.31
C SER A 185 -16.97 -0.16 -4.69
N ASN A 186 -17.58 -0.05 -5.88
CA ASN A 186 -18.31 1.08 -6.48
C ASN A 186 -17.66 2.49 -6.53
N ARG A 187 -16.75 2.85 -5.63
CA ARG A 187 -16.07 4.15 -5.50
C ARG A 187 -14.88 4.34 -6.44
N VAL A 188 -14.47 3.26 -7.10
CA VAL A 188 -13.28 3.14 -7.96
C VAL A 188 -13.72 2.51 -9.28
N ASP A 189 -13.25 3.01 -10.43
CA ASP A 189 -13.69 2.52 -11.76
C ASP A 189 -13.50 1.00 -11.92
N ALA A 190 -14.37 0.35 -12.70
CA ALA A 190 -14.39 -1.10 -12.84
C ALA A 190 -13.08 -1.68 -13.41
N GLY A 191 -12.43 -0.97 -14.34
CA GLY A 191 -11.11 -1.33 -14.85
C GLY A 191 -10.00 -1.20 -13.81
N ILE A 192 -10.14 -0.24 -12.88
CA ILE A 192 -9.27 -0.09 -11.71
C ILE A 192 -9.52 -1.22 -10.68
N ARG A 193 -10.77 -1.53 -10.34
CA ARG A 193 -11.09 -2.59 -9.35
C ARG A 193 -10.52 -3.95 -9.77
N ALA A 194 -10.67 -4.31 -11.05
CA ALA A 194 -10.14 -5.55 -11.62
C ALA A 194 -8.59 -5.62 -11.71
N ALA A 195 -7.91 -4.52 -11.37
CA ALA A 195 -6.46 -4.44 -11.25
C ALA A 195 -5.97 -4.52 -9.80
N VAL A 196 -6.57 -3.70 -8.94
CA VAL A 196 -6.10 -3.43 -7.57
C VAL A 196 -6.40 -4.62 -6.66
N ILE A 197 -7.58 -5.22 -6.80
CA ILE A 197 -8.08 -6.25 -5.88
C ILE A 197 -7.16 -7.49 -5.80
N PRO A 198 -6.73 -8.10 -6.92
CA PRO A 198 -5.83 -9.25 -6.86
C PRO A 198 -4.46 -8.90 -6.27
N PHE A 199 -3.94 -7.69 -6.53
CA PHE A 199 -2.67 -7.30 -5.95
C PHE A 199 -2.77 -7.10 -4.44
N LEU A 200 -3.77 -6.35 -3.93
CA LEU A 200 -3.81 -6.05 -2.50
C LEU A 200 -3.92 -7.32 -1.66
N ARG A 201 -4.77 -8.26 -2.08
CA ARG A 201 -4.85 -9.62 -1.50
C ARG A 201 -3.49 -10.34 -1.50
N ASP A 202 -2.70 -10.16 -2.56
CA ASP A 202 -1.38 -10.77 -2.73
C ASP A 202 -0.24 -9.89 -2.17
N ALA A 203 -0.54 -8.71 -1.60
CA ALA A 203 0.46 -7.73 -1.18
C ALA A 203 1.01 -8.03 0.21
N SER A 204 0.14 -8.21 1.20
CA SER A 204 0.41 -8.58 2.60
C SER A 204 -0.90 -9.10 3.23
N GLU A 205 -0.90 -9.63 4.45
CA GLU A 205 -2.18 -9.93 5.15
C GLU A 205 -2.80 -8.67 5.73
N TRP A 206 -2.00 -7.87 6.44
CA TRP A 206 -2.40 -6.59 7.01
C TRP A 206 -1.56 -5.43 6.47
N MET A 207 -2.15 -4.23 6.45
CA MET A 207 -1.46 -2.97 6.21
C MET A 207 -1.82 -1.99 7.33
N ILE A 208 -0.82 -1.32 7.87
CA ILE A 208 -0.94 -0.24 8.86
C ILE A 208 -0.63 1.06 8.13
N VAL A 209 -1.50 2.05 8.22
CA VAL A 209 -1.36 3.36 7.56
C VAL A 209 -1.39 4.44 8.63
N SER A 210 -0.34 5.26 8.71
CA SER A 210 -0.19 6.33 9.69
C SER A 210 0.62 7.48 9.09
N ASP A 211 0.05 8.69 9.06
CA ASP A 211 0.67 9.96 8.65
C ASP A 211 1.82 9.83 7.62
N GLY A 212 1.45 9.57 6.37
CA GLY A 212 2.38 9.46 5.23
C GLY A 212 3.19 8.15 5.17
N SER A 213 3.06 7.27 6.14
CA SER A 213 3.77 5.98 6.20
C SER A 213 2.80 4.80 6.08
N LEU A 214 3.27 3.71 5.46
CA LEU A 214 2.57 2.45 5.35
C LEU A 214 3.50 1.29 5.74
N VAL A 215 3.06 0.46 6.68
CA VAL A 215 3.76 -0.74 7.13
C VAL A 215 2.95 -1.96 6.71
N THR A 216 3.62 -2.99 6.19
CA THR A 216 2.97 -4.24 5.77
C THR A 216 3.33 -5.35 6.74
N ILE A 217 2.33 -6.06 7.28
CA ILE A 217 2.56 -7.20 8.17
C ILE A 217 2.35 -8.49 7.38
N GLN A 218 3.35 -9.38 7.45
CA GLN A 218 3.55 -10.50 6.53
C GLN A 218 3.87 -11.79 7.30
N PRO A 219 2.87 -12.39 7.95
CA PRO A 219 3.09 -13.54 8.83
C PRO A 219 3.35 -14.79 7.97
N GLY A 220 4.51 -15.42 8.17
CA GLY A 220 4.80 -16.79 7.75
C GLY A 220 4.54 -17.15 6.28
N ALA A 221 4.65 -16.22 5.33
CA ALA A 221 4.37 -16.54 3.93
C ALA A 221 5.17 -15.74 2.88
N GLU A 222 6.06 -16.46 2.20
CA GLU A 222 6.77 -16.05 0.98
C GLU A 222 5.83 -15.68 -0.19
N LYS A 223 4.54 -16.04 -0.10
CA LYS A 223 3.51 -15.79 -1.13
C LYS A 223 3.15 -14.30 -1.30
N TYR A 224 3.46 -13.43 -0.33
CA TYR A 224 3.08 -12.03 -0.36
C TYR A 224 4.14 -11.17 -1.10
N PHE A 225 3.72 -10.25 -1.96
CA PHE A 225 4.61 -9.40 -2.75
C PHE A 225 5.47 -8.47 -1.87
N SER A 226 4.94 -8.01 -0.73
CA SER A 226 5.75 -7.22 0.20
C SER A 226 6.85 -8.06 0.88
N SER A 227 6.73 -9.40 0.95
CA SER A 227 7.81 -10.29 1.42
C SER A 227 8.97 -10.34 0.44
N PHE A 228 8.66 -10.42 -0.86
CA PHE A 228 9.65 -10.22 -1.92
C PHE A 228 10.34 -8.85 -1.80
N CYS A 229 9.59 -7.75 -1.70
CA CYS A 229 10.20 -6.43 -1.53
C CYS A 229 11.01 -6.29 -0.22
N SER A 230 10.63 -6.99 0.84
CA SER A 230 11.31 -6.96 2.14
C SER A 230 12.61 -7.77 2.15
N SER A 231 12.70 -8.84 1.35
CA SER A 231 13.90 -9.67 1.25
C SER A 231 15.01 -9.06 0.37
N LEU A 232 14.69 -8.07 -0.46
CA LEU A 232 15.70 -7.30 -1.20
C LEU A 232 16.59 -6.46 -0.26
N GLU A 233 17.86 -6.33 -0.59
CA GLU A 233 18.74 -5.33 0.02
C GLU A 233 18.47 -3.93 -0.58
N ALA A 234 18.62 -2.88 0.24
CA ALA A 234 18.47 -1.51 -0.23
C ALA A 234 19.69 -1.06 -1.04
N ALA A 235 19.54 -0.96 -2.36
CA ALA A 235 20.61 -0.63 -3.30
C ALA A 235 20.50 0.82 -3.81
N PRO A 236 21.60 1.41 -4.35
CA PRO A 236 21.57 2.78 -4.86
C PRO A 236 20.69 2.92 -6.10
N SER A 237 19.77 3.89 -6.07
CA SER A 237 18.99 4.30 -7.25
C SER A 237 19.66 5.46 -7.98
N ARG A 238 19.58 5.44 -9.30
CA ARG A 238 19.99 6.50 -10.22
C ARG A 238 18.91 6.82 -11.27
N PHE A 239 17.72 6.25 -11.16
CA PHE A 239 16.68 6.38 -12.18
C PHE A 239 16.25 7.84 -12.46
N SER A 240 16.42 8.75 -11.49
CA SER A 240 16.30 10.21 -11.70
C SER A 240 17.17 10.77 -12.83
N GLU A 241 18.30 10.14 -13.16
CA GLU A 241 19.21 10.54 -14.26
C GLU A 241 18.58 10.34 -15.65
N VAL A 242 17.59 9.45 -15.78
CA VAL A 242 16.97 9.06 -17.07
C VAL A 242 15.43 9.04 -17.02
N LEU A 243 14.84 9.60 -15.97
CA LEU A 243 13.39 9.73 -15.83
C LEU A 243 12.84 10.59 -17.00
N PRO A 244 11.85 10.10 -17.79
CA PRO A 244 11.31 10.87 -18.91
C PRO A 244 10.71 12.20 -18.48
N GLU A 245 10.88 13.23 -19.30
CA GLU A 245 10.10 14.45 -19.17
C GLU A 245 8.61 14.14 -19.34
N GLY A 246 7.77 14.72 -18.47
CA GLY A 246 6.35 14.44 -18.42
C GLY A 246 5.99 13.01 -17.98
N ALA A 247 6.92 12.25 -17.36
CA ALA A 247 6.61 10.94 -16.80
C ALA A 247 5.41 11.04 -15.83
N GLY A 248 4.28 10.44 -16.19
CA GLY A 248 3.08 10.41 -15.35
C GLY A 248 3.18 9.36 -14.24
N PHE A 249 3.97 8.31 -14.46
CA PHE A 249 4.17 7.23 -13.49
C PHE A 249 5.43 6.41 -13.77
N TYR A 250 6.06 5.86 -12.72
CA TYR A 250 7.12 4.85 -12.84
C TYR A 250 7.09 3.80 -11.72
N ILE A 251 7.79 2.69 -11.96
CA ILE A 251 8.31 1.74 -10.96
C ILE A 251 9.83 1.68 -11.15
N ASP A 252 10.59 1.67 -10.06
CA ASP A 252 12.04 1.51 -10.02
C ASP A 252 12.43 0.46 -8.96
N ILE A 253 13.34 -0.43 -9.30
CA ILE A 253 13.88 -1.45 -8.40
C ILE A 253 15.42 -1.44 -8.52
N PRO A 254 16.11 -0.78 -7.58
CA PRO A 254 17.56 -0.93 -7.39
C PRO A 254 17.93 -2.37 -7.05
N ILE A 255 19.03 -2.86 -7.62
CA ILE A 255 19.49 -4.26 -7.46
C ILE A 255 20.90 -4.24 -6.86
N SER A 256 21.03 -4.80 -5.65
CA SER A 256 22.30 -5.02 -4.94
C SER A 256 23.17 -6.01 -5.71
N GLY A 257 22.62 -7.17 -6.04
CA GLY A 257 23.18 -8.20 -6.92
C GLY A 257 22.07 -8.96 -7.64
N THR A 258 22.31 -9.33 -8.90
CA THR A 258 21.32 -10.04 -9.71
C THR A 258 20.93 -11.38 -9.11
N ALA A 259 21.85 -12.09 -8.46
CA ALA A 259 21.59 -13.36 -7.75
C ALA A 259 20.62 -13.19 -6.56
N GLU A 260 20.85 -12.20 -5.69
CA GLU A 260 19.99 -11.92 -4.52
C GLU A 260 18.56 -11.57 -4.95
N TYR A 261 18.42 -10.68 -5.94
CA TYR A 261 17.12 -10.38 -6.56
C TYR A 261 16.47 -11.65 -7.14
N ARG A 262 17.28 -12.46 -7.83
CA ARG A 262 16.85 -13.68 -8.51
C ARG A 262 16.31 -14.73 -7.56
N ASP A 263 16.94 -14.93 -6.42
CA ASP A 263 16.56 -15.94 -5.44
C ASP A 263 15.29 -15.49 -4.70
N ALA A 264 15.24 -14.21 -4.29
CA ALA A 264 14.04 -13.60 -3.71
C ALA A 264 12.82 -13.69 -4.65
N TYR A 265 13.01 -13.43 -5.95
CA TYR A 265 11.94 -13.44 -6.93
C TYR A 265 11.44 -14.85 -7.26
N GLU A 266 12.33 -15.84 -7.39
CA GLU A 266 11.91 -17.24 -7.59
C GLU A 266 11.21 -17.83 -6.37
N LEU A 267 11.66 -17.52 -5.14
CA LEU A 267 11.00 -17.95 -3.91
C LEU A 267 9.54 -17.43 -3.84
N TRP A 268 9.34 -16.14 -4.14
CA TRP A 268 8.01 -15.53 -4.22
C TRP A 268 7.13 -16.11 -5.33
N LEU A 269 7.73 -16.50 -6.47
CA LEU A 269 7.01 -17.17 -7.55
C LEU A 269 6.65 -18.62 -7.19
N ASP A 270 7.49 -19.34 -6.44
CA ASP A 270 7.24 -20.71 -6.02
C ASP A 270 6.11 -20.77 -4.99
N ALA A 271 6.17 -19.91 -3.97
CA ALA A 271 5.11 -19.73 -2.97
C ALA A 271 3.76 -19.27 -3.55
N ARG A 272 3.72 -18.86 -4.83
CA ARG A 272 2.51 -18.52 -5.59
C ARG A 272 2.18 -19.52 -6.71
N VAL A 273 2.88 -20.65 -6.77
CA VAL A 273 2.74 -21.72 -7.79
C VAL A 273 2.88 -21.17 -9.23
N ALA A 274 3.77 -20.19 -9.39
CA ALA A 274 4.02 -19.47 -10.64
C ALA A 274 5.41 -19.76 -11.24
N LEU A 275 6.31 -20.39 -10.48
CA LEU A 275 7.71 -20.65 -10.87
C LEU A 275 7.84 -21.44 -12.18
N GLU A 276 7.02 -22.46 -12.40
CA GLU A 276 7.02 -23.23 -13.66
C GLU A 276 6.67 -22.35 -14.87
N SER A 277 5.63 -21.51 -14.75
CA SER A 277 5.20 -20.59 -15.82
C SER A 277 6.27 -19.53 -16.15
N TYR A 278 7.06 -19.13 -15.15
CA TYR A 278 8.21 -18.24 -15.29
C TYR A 278 9.37 -18.95 -15.99
N ASN A 279 9.72 -20.17 -15.59
CA ASN A 279 10.73 -21.00 -16.25
C ASN A 279 10.39 -21.27 -17.73
N ALA A 280 9.14 -21.61 -18.04
CA ALA A 280 8.67 -21.80 -19.41
C ALA A 280 8.80 -20.51 -20.25
N ARG A 281 8.49 -19.35 -19.67
CA ARG A 281 8.65 -18.03 -20.29
C ARG A 281 10.12 -17.68 -20.55
N LEU A 282 11.02 -17.91 -19.60
CA LEU A 282 12.47 -17.74 -19.79
C LEU A 282 13.00 -18.62 -20.92
N SER A 283 12.66 -19.92 -20.93
CA SER A 283 13.07 -20.85 -21.99
C SER A 283 12.55 -20.42 -23.37
N LYS A 284 11.30 -19.94 -23.44
CA LYS A 284 10.71 -19.45 -24.70
C LYS A 284 11.45 -18.26 -25.28
N VAL A 285 11.69 -17.20 -24.49
CA VAL A 285 12.42 -16.02 -25.00
C VAL A 285 13.89 -16.33 -25.25
N GLY A 286 14.52 -17.17 -24.42
CA GLY A 286 15.91 -17.56 -24.59
C GLY A 286 16.16 -18.35 -25.88
N LYS A 287 15.25 -19.26 -26.25
CA LYS A 287 15.27 -19.93 -27.56
C LYS A 287 15.08 -18.97 -28.73
N ALA A 288 14.20 -17.98 -28.59
CA ALA A 288 13.90 -17.02 -29.66
C ALA A 288 15.08 -16.05 -29.95
N CYS A 289 15.84 -15.67 -28.92
CA CYS A 289 16.96 -14.73 -29.03
C CYS A 289 18.35 -15.40 -28.98
N GLY A 290 18.42 -16.73 -28.87
CA GLY A 290 19.67 -17.51 -28.92
C GLY A 290 20.57 -17.44 -27.68
N LYS A 291 20.07 -16.96 -26.53
CA LYS A 291 20.83 -16.86 -25.27
C LYS A 291 19.91 -17.05 -24.07
N ASP A 292 20.35 -17.69 -22.99
CA ASP A 292 19.53 -17.73 -21.77
C ASP A 292 19.39 -16.32 -21.14
N PRO A 293 18.19 -15.86 -20.73
CA PRO A 293 18.01 -14.52 -20.17
C PRO A 293 18.75 -14.26 -18.85
N ARG A 294 18.95 -15.29 -18.01
CA ARG A 294 19.70 -15.18 -16.74
C ARG A 294 21.19 -14.98 -17.01
N ILE A 295 21.72 -15.66 -18.04
CA ILE A 295 23.10 -15.45 -18.50
C ILE A 295 23.24 -14.03 -19.08
N TRP A 296 22.27 -13.57 -19.87
CA TRP A 296 22.25 -12.20 -20.38
C TRP A 296 22.22 -11.14 -19.27
N GLU A 297 21.37 -11.31 -18.25
CA GLU A 297 21.29 -10.44 -17.08
C GLU A 297 22.61 -10.40 -16.30
N LYS A 298 23.22 -11.58 -16.07
CA LYS A 298 24.50 -11.71 -15.37
C LYS A 298 25.64 -11.05 -16.14
N ASP A 299 25.72 -11.22 -17.46
CA ASP A 299 26.78 -10.63 -18.30
C ASP A 299 26.68 -9.10 -18.36
N LEU A 300 25.46 -8.55 -18.26
CA LEU A 300 25.22 -7.11 -18.15
C LEU A 300 25.50 -6.55 -16.75
N ASP A 301 25.54 -7.41 -15.73
CA ASP A 301 25.68 -7.04 -14.32
C ASP A 301 24.67 -5.94 -13.94
N VAL A 302 23.37 -6.24 -14.09
CA VAL A 302 22.27 -5.29 -13.88
C VAL A 302 22.20 -4.84 -12.42
N ARG A 303 22.06 -3.54 -12.20
CA ARG A 303 22.06 -2.86 -10.89
C ARG A 303 20.80 -2.04 -10.60
N GLU A 304 19.90 -1.93 -11.56
CA GLU A 304 18.64 -1.21 -11.44
C GLU A 304 17.72 -1.60 -12.60
N VAL A 305 16.43 -1.78 -12.34
CA VAL A 305 15.42 -1.97 -13.38
C VAL A 305 14.22 -1.08 -13.11
N ALA A 306 13.85 -0.27 -14.10
CA ALA A 306 12.74 0.66 -14.00
C ALA A 306 11.81 0.58 -15.22
N VAL A 307 10.58 1.03 -15.07
CA VAL A 307 9.62 1.23 -16.15
C VAL A 307 8.86 2.53 -15.92
N ALA A 308 8.77 3.39 -16.93
CA ALA A 308 8.02 4.65 -16.84
C ALA A 308 7.02 4.82 -17.99
N ASN A 309 5.87 5.40 -17.66
CA ASN A 309 4.85 5.86 -18.59
C ASN A 309 4.91 7.39 -18.72
N TYR A 310 4.85 7.88 -19.94
CA TYR A 310 4.96 9.29 -20.31
C TYR A 310 4.21 9.51 -21.65
N PRO A 311 3.99 10.76 -22.13
CA PRO A 311 3.02 11.05 -23.19
C PRO A 311 3.21 10.29 -24.51
N TYR A 312 4.45 9.87 -24.82
CA TYR A 312 4.78 9.20 -26.08
C TYR A 312 4.79 7.68 -26.00
N GLY A 313 4.67 7.09 -24.79
CA GLY A 313 4.56 5.65 -24.62
C GLY A 313 4.97 5.15 -23.24
N THR A 314 5.59 3.97 -23.21
CA THR A 314 6.12 3.37 -21.98
C THR A 314 7.40 2.64 -22.33
N VAL A 315 8.38 2.79 -21.46
CA VAL A 315 9.77 2.43 -21.70
C VAL A 315 10.32 1.73 -20.46
N ASN A 316 11.05 0.64 -20.69
CA ASN A 316 11.85 -0.05 -19.68
C ASN A 316 13.25 0.54 -19.68
N PHE A 317 13.88 0.56 -18.51
CA PHE A 317 15.25 0.98 -18.28
C PHE A 317 15.97 -0.10 -17.48
N LEU A 318 17.18 -0.47 -17.90
CA LEU A 318 18.09 -1.29 -17.10
C LEU A 318 19.39 -0.54 -16.91
N ARG A 319 19.79 -0.31 -15.66
CA ARG A 319 21.13 0.21 -15.36
C ARG A 319 22.10 -0.97 -15.27
N VAL A 320 23.13 -0.92 -16.09
CA VAL A 320 24.22 -1.90 -16.10
C VAL A 320 25.44 -1.37 -15.34
N LYS A 321 26.27 -2.27 -14.80
CA LYS A 321 27.46 -1.89 -14.03
C LYS A 321 28.46 -1.08 -14.85
N ASN A 322 28.71 -1.53 -16.08
CA ASN A 322 29.68 -0.93 -16.99
C ASN A 322 28.99 0.05 -17.96
N LYS A 323 29.53 1.25 -18.09
CA LYS A 323 29.04 2.26 -19.04
C LYS A 323 29.10 1.70 -20.46
N GLU A 324 27.98 1.71 -21.17
CA GLU A 324 27.97 1.42 -22.61
C GLU A 324 28.22 2.71 -23.41
N SER A 325 28.74 2.56 -24.63
CA SER A 325 28.77 3.69 -25.57
C SER A 325 27.34 4.16 -25.87
N ASN A 326 27.09 5.46 -25.80
CA ASN A 326 25.79 6.03 -26.20
C ASN A 326 25.49 5.59 -27.64
N LYS A 327 24.30 5.04 -27.86
CA LYS A 327 23.80 4.64 -29.18
C LYS A 327 22.38 5.13 -29.33
N GLY A 328 22.14 5.79 -30.46
CA GLY A 328 20.79 6.09 -30.93
C GLY A 328 19.97 4.81 -31.10
N VAL A 329 18.68 4.99 -31.38
CA VAL A 329 17.74 3.90 -31.29
C VAL A 329 17.93 2.88 -32.42
N ALA A 330 17.98 1.60 -32.06
CA ALA A 330 18.10 0.46 -32.95
C ALA A 330 17.02 -0.59 -32.66
N VAL A 331 16.94 -1.64 -33.48
CA VAL A 331 16.12 -2.83 -33.20
C VAL A 331 16.63 -3.52 -31.92
N ASN A 332 15.73 -3.97 -31.06
CA ASN A 332 16.09 -4.72 -29.84
C ASN A 332 16.30 -6.22 -30.16
N PRO A 333 17.53 -6.78 -30.06
CA PRO A 333 17.75 -8.21 -30.24
C PRO A 333 17.25 -9.05 -29.06
N TRP A 334 16.97 -8.44 -27.90
CA TRP A 334 16.60 -9.10 -26.64
C TRP A 334 15.13 -8.87 -26.28
N THR A 335 14.25 -8.92 -27.29
CA THR A 335 12.81 -8.66 -27.14
C THR A 335 12.18 -9.67 -26.16
N GLY A 336 11.42 -9.17 -25.19
CA GLY A 336 10.76 -9.92 -24.14
C GLY A 336 11.60 -10.23 -22.90
N TYR A 337 12.92 -9.97 -22.89
CA TYR A 337 13.81 -10.38 -21.79
C TYR A 337 13.47 -9.67 -20.47
N VAL A 338 13.24 -8.36 -20.49
CA VAL A 338 12.96 -7.57 -19.29
C VAL A 338 11.70 -8.07 -18.59
N ARG A 339 10.62 -8.30 -19.36
CA ARG A 339 9.39 -8.93 -18.85
C ARG A 339 9.62 -10.34 -18.34
N ALA A 340 10.43 -11.13 -19.04
CA ALA A 340 10.68 -12.52 -18.68
C ALA A 340 11.38 -12.63 -17.33
N LEU A 341 12.35 -11.75 -17.06
CA LEU A 341 13.12 -11.69 -15.83
C LEU A 341 12.36 -11.01 -14.67
N TYR A 342 11.84 -9.80 -14.88
CA TYR A 342 11.33 -8.92 -13.82
C TYR A 342 9.79 -8.86 -13.73
N GLY A 343 9.07 -9.57 -14.60
CA GLY A 343 7.62 -9.74 -14.54
C GLY A 343 6.78 -8.77 -15.40
N ASP A 344 5.46 -8.90 -15.30
CA ASP A 344 4.49 -8.23 -16.19
C ASP A 344 4.35 -6.70 -15.98
N ALA A 345 4.97 -6.14 -14.94
CA ALA A 345 5.12 -4.70 -14.79
C ALA A 345 5.99 -4.13 -15.93
N PHE A 346 7.08 -4.82 -16.28
CA PHE A 346 8.09 -4.44 -17.28
C PHE A 346 7.74 -4.97 -18.68
N ASN A 347 6.45 -4.92 -19.03
CA ASN A 347 5.89 -5.34 -20.33
C ASN A 347 5.32 -4.17 -21.17
N PRO A 348 6.07 -3.09 -21.47
CA PRO A 348 5.78 -2.25 -22.62
C PRO A 348 6.14 -2.98 -23.92
N ALA A 349 5.78 -2.39 -25.07
CA ALA A 349 6.36 -2.81 -26.34
C ALA A 349 7.86 -2.48 -26.35
N ASP A 350 8.71 -3.44 -26.68
CA ASP A 350 10.17 -3.37 -26.53
C ASP A 350 10.92 -3.75 -27.83
N SER A 351 10.32 -3.44 -28.98
CA SER A 351 10.88 -3.73 -30.31
C SER A 351 12.14 -2.91 -30.66
N CYS A 352 12.40 -1.84 -29.93
CA CYS A 352 13.56 -0.98 -30.10
C CYS A 352 14.33 -0.81 -28.79
N VAL A 353 15.62 -0.49 -28.91
CA VAL A 353 16.54 -0.25 -27.80
C VAL A 353 17.45 0.93 -28.10
N MET A 354 17.79 1.72 -27.08
CA MET A 354 18.83 2.76 -27.13
C MET A 354 19.72 2.68 -25.89
N ARG A 355 20.85 3.41 -25.93
CA ARG A 355 21.85 3.41 -24.85
C ARG A 355 22.22 4.83 -24.45
N SER A 356 22.15 5.11 -23.16
CA SER A 356 22.53 6.40 -22.57
C SER A 356 23.34 6.16 -21.28
N GLY A 357 24.67 6.36 -21.35
CA GLY A 357 25.57 6.10 -20.22
C GLY A 357 25.52 4.65 -19.75
N ASN A 358 25.05 4.44 -18.53
CA ASN A 358 24.89 3.11 -17.94
C ASN A 358 23.50 2.49 -18.20
N TRP A 359 22.65 3.14 -19.00
CA TRP A 359 21.26 2.73 -19.19
C TRP A 359 20.99 2.13 -20.56
N ILE A 360 20.47 0.89 -20.55
CA ILE A 360 19.82 0.25 -21.70
C ILE A 360 18.33 0.57 -21.60
N ILE A 361 17.78 1.24 -22.61
CA ILE A 361 16.39 1.70 -22.60
C ILE A 361 15.64 1.03 -23.74
N SER A 362 14.58 0.28 -23.46
CA SER A 362 13.78 -0.43 -24.46
C SER A 362 12.33 0.02 -24.49
N GLY A 363 11.77 0.07 -25.70
CA GLY A 363 10.49 0.72 -25.96
C GLY A 363 10.03 0.51 -27.40
N SER A 364 8.89 1.12 -27.75
CA SER A 364 8.48 1.25 -29.15
C SER A 364 9.38 2.28 -29.86
N ARG A 365 9.50 2.17 -31.19
CA ARG A 365 10.25 3.13 -32.02
C ARG A 365 9.85 4.58 -31.72
N LYS A 366 8.54 4.86 -31.77
CA LYS A 366 7.91 6.16 -31.46
C LYS A 366 8.29 6.68 -30.07
N ALA A 367 8.22 5.83 -29.04
CA ALA A 367 8.57 6.23 -27.69
C ALA A 367 10.04 6.68 -27.65
N LEU A 368 10.97 5.83 -28.06
CA LEU A 368 12.40 6.12 -27.97
C LEU A 368 12.86 7.28 -28.87
N ASP A 369 12.17 7.59 -29.98
CA ASP A 369 12.43 8.82 -30.77
C ASP A 369 12.01 10.09 -30.05
N SER A 370 10.94 10.03 -29.26
CA SER A 370 10.39 11.15 -28.49
C SER A 370 10.86 11.15 -27.02
N LEU A 371 11.93 10.42 -26.70
CA LEU A 371 12.43 10.31 -25.34
C LEU A 371 13.37 11.48 -25.00
N ILE A 372 12.88 12.38 -24.16
CA ILE A 372 13.65 13.46 -23.54
C ILE A 372 13.76 13.14 -22.05
N PHE A 373 14.96 13.24 -21.48
CA PHE A 373 15.17 13.05 -20.05
C PHE A 373 14.90 14.35 -19.30
N ASN A 374 14.28 14.26 -18.12
CA ASN A 374 14.11 15.40 -17.23
C ASN A 374 15.48 15.84 -16.69
N GLN A 375 16.05 16.91 -17.26
CA GLN A 375 17.36 17.43 -16.85
C GLN A 375 17.35 18.14 -15.49
N ALA A 376 16.17 18.54 -15.01
CA ALA A 376 16.00 18.89 -13.61
C ALA A 376 16.00 17.59 -12.81
N ALA A 377 17.19 17.18 -12.33
CA ALA A 377 17.34 16.10 -11.37
C ALA A 377 16.29 16.31 -10.27
N VAL A 378 15.39 15.34 -10.12
CA VAL A 378 14.29 15.45 -9.18
C VAL A 378 14.92 15.61 -7.80
N ARG A 379 14.76 16.79 -7.21
CA ARG A 379 15.40 17.13 -5.94
C ARG A 379 15.06 16.04 -4.92
N ASP A 380 16.09 15.67 -4.16
CA ASP A 380 15.97 14.76 -3.04
C ASP A 380 15.49 13.34 -3.42
N TRP A 381 15.88 12.87 -4.62
CA TRP A 381 15.70 11.47 -5.02
C TRP A 381 16.34 10.49 -4.00
N PRO A 382 15.62 9.43 -3.55
CA PRO A 382 16.14 8.51 -2.54
C PRO A 382 17.46 7.84 -2.97
N ALA A 383 18.52 8.10 -2.20
CA ALA A 383 19.87 7.62 -2.51
C ALA A 383 20.00 6.07 -2.47
N LYS A 384 19.14 5.40 -1.68
CA LYS A 384 18.99 3.94 -1.64
C LYS A 384 17.53 3.56 -1.39
N ALA A 385 17.06 2.51 -2.05
CA ALA A 385 15.74 1.92 -1.83
C ALA A 385 15.77 0.41 -2.15
N LYS A 386 14.78 -0.34 -1.66
CA LYS A 386 14.51 -1.72 -2.09
C LYS A 386 13.62 -1.74 -3.35
N ALA A 387 12.63 -0.86 -3.37
CA ALA A 387 11.76 -0.57 -4.51
C ALA A 387 11.15 0.82 -4.35
N MET A 388 10.80 1.45 -5.47
CA MET A 388 10.11 2.73 -5.52
C MET A 388 9.05 2.73 -6.62
N ALA A 389 7.98 3.51 -6.42
CA ALA A 389 7.02 3.75 -7.48
C ALA A 389 6.13 4.96 -7.19
N GLY A 390 5.60 5.56 -8.25
CA GLY A 390 4.69 6.71 -8.16
C GLY A 390 4.91 7.67 -9.31
N THR A 391 4.72 8.95 -9.04
CA THR A 391 4.95 10.06 -9.97
C THR A 391 6.28 10.76 -9.65
N PRO A 392 6.77 11.67 -10.50
CA PRO A 392 7.91 12.53 -10.15
C PRO A 392 7.64 13.37 -8.89
N ALA A 393 6.39 13.79 -8.67
CA ALA A 393 5.99 14.62 -7.53
C ALA A 393 5.83 13.85 -6.22
N GLU A 394 5.30 12.63 -6.29
CA GLU A 394 4.89 11.81 -5.14
C GLU A 394 5.23 10.34 -5.39
N ARG A 395 6.01 9.72 -4.51
CA ARG A 395 6.46 8.34 -4.66
C ARG A 395 6.41 7.56 -3.35
N LEU A 396 6.07 6.29 -3.44
CA LEU A 396 6.18 5.32 -2.37
C LEU A 396 7.58 4.70 -2.42
N VAL A 397 8.27 4.67 -1.28
CA VAL A 397 9.65 4.17 -1.15
C VAL A 397 9.68 3.05 -0.11
N TRP A 398 9.93 1.81 -0.57
CA TRP A 398 10.33 0.72 0.32
C TRP A 398 11.75 0.99 0.79
N ASN A 399 11.88 1.45 2.04
CA ASN A 399 13.18 1.77 2.62
C ASN A 399 13.91 0.51 3.13
N LYS A 400 15.11 0.70 3.69
CA LYS A 400 15.92 -0.38 4.28
C LYS A 400 15.22 -1.11 5.44
N ASP A 401 14.32 -0.43 6.14
CA ASP A 401 13.63 -0.87 7.36
C ASP A 401 12.25 -1.51 7.07
N ASN A 402 11.95 -1.81 5.79
CA ASN A 402 10.66 -2.33 5.29
C ASN A 402 9.44 -1.41 5.51
N ILE A 403 9.67 -0.13 5.82
CA ILE A 403 8.64 0.90 5.90
C ILE A 403 8.46 1.52 4.51
N ILE A 404 7.21 1.62 4.06
CA ILE A 404 6.84 2.28 2.81
C ILE A 404 6.51 3.73 3.14
N ASN A 405 7.40 4.65 2.77
CA ASN A 405 7.22 6.07 3.04
C ASN A 405 6.63 6.75 1.81
N LEU A 406 5.62 7.59 1.99
CA LEU A 406 5.21 8.57 0.97
C LEU A 406 6.24 9.71 0.98
N TRP A 407 6.78 9.97 -0.20
CA TRP A 407 7.96 10.81 -0.39
C TRP A 407 7.62 11.88 -1.44
N HIS A 408 7.62 13.15 -1.04
CA HIS A 408 7.18 14.29 -1.86
C HIS A 408 8.37 15.12 -2.36
N SER A 409 8.42 15.47 -3.65
CA SER A 409 9.50 16.26 -4.25
C SER A 409 9.50 17.77 -3.91
N ASN A 410 8.50 18.23 -3.15
CA ASN A 410 8.18 19.64 -2.99
C ASN A 410 8.27 20.11 -1.51
N ARG A 411 9.03 19.40 -0.67
CA ARG A 411 9.35 19.79 0.70
C ARG A 411 10.85 19.69 0.94
#